data_AF-A0A418QHK3-F1
#
_entry.id   AF-A0A418QHK3-F1
#
_cell.length_a   1.000
_cell.length_b   1.000
_cell.length_c   1.000
_cell.angle_alpha   90.00
_cell.angle_beta   90.00
_cell.angle_gamma   90.00
#
_symmetry.space_group_name_H-M   'P 1'
#
loop_
_entity.id
_entity.type
_entity.pdbx_description
1 polymer ?
#
loop_
_entity_poly.entity_id
_entity_poly.type
_entity_poly.pdbx_seq_one_letter_code
_entity_poly.pdbx_strand_id
1 'polypeptide(L)'
;EQVKTLQKQLGTSEGLKQGHYGALQTKTQEEGILSQGYDRTAVRYVQGADLPELREYGQQVIIEEKSALNERLEHILKGKVANAQALIEQLGKQGYQVERSTPGKSAIIHEQTGARFLTTELHPGGKEFALQLNAAIERTTQQAKSQSQSRGGGIGMGGR
;
A
#
# COMPACT_ATOMS: atom_id res chain seq x y z
N GLU A 1 34.39 42.41 14.34
CA GLU A 1 33.17 41.58 14.48
C GLU A 1 33.19 40.26 13.69
N GLN A 2 33.87 40.15 12.54
CA GLN A 2 33.89 38.94 11.69
C GLN A 2 34.42 37.65 12.37
N VAL A 3 35.32 37.75 13.35
CA VAL A 3 35.88 36.58 14.05
C VAL A 3 34.84 35.89 14.93
N LYS A 4 33.93 36.65 15.56
CA LYS A 4 32.86 36.08 16.39
C LYS A 4 31.83 35.32 15.56
N THR A 5 31.54 35.79 14.34
CA THR A 5 30.62 35.12 13.40
C THR A 5 31.21 33.81 12.86
N LEU A 6 32.50 33.80 12.51
CA LEU A 6 33.19 32.58 12.05
C LEU A 6 33.28 31.50 13.13
N GLN A 7 33.60 31.87 14.38
CA GLN A 7 33.60 30.92 15.50
C GLN A 7 32.22 30.33 15.78
N LYS A 8 31.16 31.16 15.67
CA LYS A 8 29.78 30.70 15.84
C LYS A 8 29.36 29.73 14.74
N GLN A 9 29.74 30.00 13.48
CA GLN A 9 29.47 29.11 12.35
C GLN A 9 30.22 27.78 12.44
N LEU A 10 31.48 27.79 12.89
CA LEU A 10 32.27 26.57 13.14
C LEU A 10 31.66 25.70 14.24
N GLY A 11 31.32 26.29 15.40
CA GLY A 11 30.67 25.57 16.49
C GLY A 11 29.31 24.99 16.11
N THR A 12 28.58 25.67 15.21
CA THR A 12 27.29 25.17 14.69
C THR A 12 27.51 24.01 13.71
N SER A 13 28.54 24.07 12.86
CA SER A 13 28.90 23.00 11.92
C SER A 13 29.41 21.75 12.65
N GLU A 14 30.24 21.91 13.68
CA GLU A 14 30.74 20.80 14.50
C GLU A 14 29.63 20.18 15.35
N GLY A 15 28.75 20.99 15.95
CA GLY A 15 27.57 20.49 16.68
C GLY A 15 26.57 19.75 15.78
N LEU A 16 26.35 20.24 14.56
CA LEU A 16 25.54 19.54 13.56
C LEU A 16 26.17 18.20 13.14
N LYS A 17 27.48 18.17 12.89
CA LYS A 17 28.19 16.91 12.58
C LYS A 17 28.08 15.91 13.72
N GLN A 18 28.35 16.32 14.97
CA GLN A 18 28.24 15.45 16.14
C GLN A 18 26.81 14.93 16.34
N GLY A 19 25.79 15.77 16.15
CA GLY A 19 24.38 15.35 16.20
C GLY A 19 24.02 14.34 15.09
N HIS A 20 24.54 14.52 13.88
CA HIS A 20 24.35 13.58 12.77
C HIS A 20 25.05 12.23 13.01
N TYR A 21 26.26 12.23 13.58
CA TYR A 21 26.97 10.99 13.93
C TYR A 21 26.26 10.23 15.05
N GLY A 22 25.77 10.92 16.09
CA GLY A 22 24.98 10.29 17.14
C GLY A 22 23.69 9.65 16.59
N ALA A 23 22.96 10.36 15.73
CA ALA A 23 21.75 9.82 15.09
C ALA A 23 22.05 8.62 14.17
N LEU A 24 23.16 8.63 13.43
CA LEU A 24 23.59 7.49 12.62
C LEU A 24 23.93 6.29 13.50
N GLN A 25 24.69 6.51 14.57
CA GLN A 25 25.15 5.44 15.46
C GLN A 25 23.97 4.78 16.20
N THR A 26 22.99 5.55 16.65
CA THR A 26 21.76 5.02 17.25
C THR A 26 20.97 4.19 16.23
N LYS A 27 20.80 4.67 14.98
CA LYS A 27 20.14 3.90 13.91
C LYS A 27 20.87 2.59 13.59
N THR A 28 22.20 2.62 13.47
CA THR A 28 22.99 1.41 13.20
C THR A 28 22.92 0.42 14.36
N GLN A 29 22.83 0.91 15.59
CA GLN A 29 22.70 0.07 16.78
C GLN A 29 21.29 -0.53 16.89
N GLU A 30 20.24 0.24 16.59
CA GLU A 30 18.85 -0.24 16.49
C GLU A 30 18.70 -1.29 15.38
N GLU A 31 19.26 -1.05 14.19
CA GLU A 31 19.31 -2.02 13.09
C GLU A 31 20.07 -3.29 13.49
N GLY A 32 21.19 -3.16 14.21
CA GLY A 32 21.96 -4.30 14.70
C GLY A 32 21.21 -5.16 15.72
N ILE A 33 20.45 -4.54 16.64
CA ILE A 33 19.64 -5.25 17.64
C ILE A 33 18.46 -5.96 16.98
N LEU A 34 17.79 -5.31 16.02
CA LEU A 34 16.71 -5.92 15.22
C LEU A 34 17.22 -7.08 14.36
N SER A 35 18.41 -6.93 13.73
CA SER A 35 19.07 -7.97 12.94
C SER A 35 19.43 -9.20 13.76
N GLN A 36 19.99 -9.02 14.97
CA GLN A 36 20.35 -10.15 15.84
C GLN A 36 19.13 -10.94 16.32
N GLY A 37 18.00 -10.25 16.55
CA GLY A 37 16.72 -10.90 16.84
C GLY A 37 16.21 -11.70 15.65
N TYR A 38 16.34 -11.15 14.44
CA TYR A 38 15.95 -11.82 13.19
C TYR A 38 16.80 -13.07 12.91
N ASP A 39 18.13 -12.96 12.94
CA ASP A 39 19.05 -14.07 12.66
C ASP A 39 18.84 -15.23 13.65
N ARG A 40 18.72 -14.92 14.94
CA ARG A 40 18.44 -15.93 15.96
C ARG A 40 17.10 -16.63 15.71
N THR A 41 16.08 -15.87 15.33
CA THR A 41 14.74 -16.40 15.04
C THR A 41 14.75 -17.28 13.79
N ALA A 42 15.42 -16.84 12.74
CA ALA A 42 15.57 -17.59 11.48
C ALA A 42 16.33 -18.91 11.71
N VAL A 43 17.42 -18.90 12.48
CA VAL A 43 18.16 -20.12 12.85
C VAL A 43 17.27 -21.08 13.64
N ARG A 44 16.52 -20.59 14.64
CA ARG A 44 15.57 -21.43 15.41
C ARG A 44 14.52 -22.05 14.50
N TYR A 45 13.95 -21.28 13.57
CA TYR A 45 12.96 -21.77 12.63
C TYR A 45 13.50 -22.88 11.72
N VAL A 46 14.69 -22.71 11.14
CA VAL A 46 15.33 -23.75 10.29
C VAL A 46 15.68 -25.00 11.09
N GLN A 47 16.00 -24.87 12.37
CA GLN A 47 16.23 -26.00 13.27
C GLN A 47 14.93 -26.69 13.73
N GLY A 48 13.77 -26.26 13.22
CA GLY A 48 12.46 -26.86 13.52
C GLY A 48 11.86 -26.42 14.85
N ALA A 49 12.34 -25.33 15.46
CA ALA A 49 11.71 -24.79 16.65
C ALA A 49 10.28 -24.32 16.31
N ASP A 50 9.32 -24.72 17.13
CA ASP A 50 8.00 -24.10 17.10
C ASP A 50 8.10 -22.70 17.73
N LEU A 51 7.54 -21.71 17.04
CA LEU A 51 7.57 -20.30 17.43
C LEU A 51 6.12 -19.80 17.48
N PRO A 52 5.33 -20.22 18.49
CA PRO A 52 3.90 -19.96 18.56
C PRO A 52 3.59 -18.46 18.61
N GLU A 53 4.41 -17.66 19.27
CA GLU A 53 4.21 -16.21 19.36
C GLU A 53 4.32 -15.53 17.99
N LEU A 54 5.22 -16.01 17.13
CA LEU A 54 5.34 -15.51 15.75
C LEU A 54 4.20 -15.99 14.87
N ARG A 55 3.66 -17.18 15.14
CA ARG A 55 2.49 -17.70 14.44
C ARG A 55 1.26 -16.87 14.78
N GLU A 56 1.03 -16.58 16.05
CA GLU A 56 -0.06 -15.72 16.52
C GLU A 56 0.07 -14.31 15.98
N TYR A 57 1.27 -13.72 16.07
CA TYR A 57 1.54 -12.41 15.49
C TYR A 57 1.30 -12.39 13.97
N GLY A 58 1.77 -13.41 13.24
CA GLY A 58 1.54 -13.53 11.80
C GLY A 58 0.05 -13.65 11.46
N GLN A 59 -0.73 -14.39 12.25
CA GLN A 59 -2.19 -14.46 12.09
C GLN A 59 -2.86 -13.11 12.33
N GLN A 60 -2.43 -12.37 13.35
CA GLN A 60 -2.94 -11.03 13.62
C GLN A 60 -2.64 -10.08 12.46
N VAL A 61 -1.40 -10.07 11.95
CA VAL A 61 -1.02 -9.28 10.77
C VAL A 61 -1.87 -9.65 9.55
N ILE A 62 -2.13 -10.95 9.32
CA ILE A 62 -3.00 -11.38 8.21
C ILE A 62 -4.43 -10.83 8.36
N ILE A 63 -5.00 -10.86 9.57
CA ILE A 63 -6.35 -10.37 9.85
C ILE A 63 -6.42 -8.86 9.65
N GLU A 64 -5.47 -8.13 10.23
CA GLU A 64 -5.37 -6.67 10.12
C GLU A 64 -5.20 -6.24 8.66
N GLU A 65 -4.28 -6.85 7.92
CA GLU A 65 -4.05 -6.57 6.51
C GLU A 65 -5.27 -6.93 5.64
N LYS A 66 -5.97 -8.02 5.95
CA LYS A 66 -7.20 -8.39 5.24
C LYS A 66 -8.29 -7.33 5.43
N SER A 67 -8.45 -6.84 6.66
CA SER A 67 -9.41 -5.77 6.97
C SER A 67 -9.04 -4.48 6.23
N ALA A 68 -7.79 -4.06 6.35
CA ALA A 68 -7.27 -2.87 5.67
C ALA A 68 -7.43 -2.95 4.15
N LEU A 69 -7.14 -4.11 3.55
CA LEU A 69 -7.32 -4.33 2.12
C LEU A 69 -8.81 -4.21 1.71
N ASN A 70 -9.73 -4.80 2.48
CA ASN A 70 -11.16 -4.67 2.19
C ASN A 70 -11.64 -3.21 2.25
N GLU A 71 -11.20 -2.44 3.24
CA GLU A 71 -11.53 -1.01 3.36
C GLU A 71 -10.97 -0.19 2.18
N ARG A 72 -9.71 -0.43 1.81
CA ARG A 72 -9.07 0.21 0.65
C ARG A 72 -9.79 -0.11 -0.64
N LEU A 73 -10.14 -1.39 -0.84
CA LEU A 73 -10.92 -1.84 -2.00
C LEU A 73 -12.29 -1.19 -2.03
N GLU A 74 -12.99 -1.10 -0.90
CA GLU A 74 -14.27 -0.40 -0.82
C GLU A 74 -14.16 1.06 -1.24
N HIS A 75 -13.12 1.77 -0.77
CA HIS A 75 -12.86 3.15 -1.18
C HIS A 75 -12.58 3.26 -2.69
N ILE A 76 -11.73 2.38 -3.22
CA ILE A 76 -11.42 2.35 -4.66
C ILE A 76 -12.68 2.09 -5.50
N LEU A 77 -13.48 1.09 -5.12
CA LEU A 77 -14.66 0.66 -5.86
C LEU A 77 -15.81 1.68 -5.81
N LYS A 78 -15.87 2.51 -4.76
CA LYS A 78 -16.74 3.70 -4.72
C LYS A 78 -16.29 4.80 -5.69
N GLY A 79 -14.99 4.87 -5.98
CA GLY A 79 -14.38 5.79 -6.94
C GLY A 79 -14.60 5.42 -8.40
N LYS A 80 -13.77 6.01 -9.27
CA LYS A 80 -13.73 5.72 -10.70
C LYS A 80 -12.76 4.57 -10.97
N VAL A 81 -13.29 3.49 -11.52
CA VAL A 81 -12.53 2.30 -11.92
C VAL A 81 -12.85 2.02 -13.38
N ALA A 82 -11.93 2.37 -14.29
CA ALA A 82 -12.19 2.26 -15.72
C ALA A 82 -12.18 0.81 -16.22
N ASN A 83 -11.28 -0.01 -15.66
CA ASN A 83 -11.10 -1.41 -15.98
C ASN A 83 -10.26 -2.10 -14.87
N ALA A 84 -10.01 -3.40 -15.01
CA ALA A 84 -9.18 -4.15 -14.05
C ALA A 84 -7.74 -3.62 -13.97
N GLN A 85 -7.15 -3.12 -15.05
CA GLN A 85 -5.80 -2.57 -15.05
C GLN A 85 -5.70 -1.30 -14.20
N ALA A 86 -6.68 -0.40 -14.31
CA ALA A 86 -6.76 0.81 -13.50
C ALA A 86 -6.86 0.50 -12.00
N LEU A 87 -7.56 -0.60 -11.64
CA LEU A 87 -7.57 -1.09 -10.27
C LEU A 87 -6.19 -1.57 -9.83
N ILE A 88 -5.51 -2.39 -10.65
CA ILE A 88 -4.17 -2.91 -10.34
C ILE A 88 -3.19 -1.75 -10.12
N GLU A 89 -3.25 -0.70 -10.94
CA GLU A 89 -2.43 0.51 -10.77
C GLU A 89 -2.73 1.26 -9.47
N GLN A 90 -4.00 1.35 -9.08
CA GLN A 90 -4.39 1.98 -7.81
C GLN A 90 -3.96 1.16 -6.60
N LEU A 91 -3.99 -0.18 -6.70
CA LEU A 91 -3.47 -1.10 -5.70
C LEU A 91 -1.94 -1.02 -5.59
N GLY A 92 -1.23 -0.95 -6.73
CA GLY A 92 0.22 -0.77 -6.77
C GLY A 92 0.70 0.50 -6.06
N LYS A 93 -0.03 1.61 -6.21
CA LYS A 93 0.25 2.87 -5.47
C LYS A 93 0.08 2.74 -3.95
N GLN A 94 -0.57 1.68 -3.49
CA GLN A 94 -0.79 1.38 -2.07
C GLN A 94 0.07 0.22 -1.57
N GLY A 95 1.08 -0.23 -2.35
CA GLY A 95 1.99 -1.30 -1.95
C GLY A 95 1.40 -2.70 -2.13
N TYR A 96 0.44 -2.87 -3.06
CA TYR A 96 -0.12 -4.18 -3.39
C TYR A 96 0.20 -4.61 -4.81
N GLN A 97 0.56 -5.88 -4.96
CA GLN A 97 0.74 -6.53 -6.26
C GLN A 97 -0.41 -7.49 -6.54
N VAL A 98 -0.74 -7.67 -7.82
CA VAL A 98 -1.75 -8.63 -8.24
C VAL A 98 -1.07 -9.71 -9.06
N GLU A 99 -1.10 -10.93 -8.56
CA GLU A 99 -0.51 -12.10 -9.20
C GLU A 99 -1.57 -13.12 -9.59
N ARG A 100 -1.30 -13.89 -10.64
CA ARG A 100 -2.15 -15.04 -10.99
C ARG A 100 -1.79 -16.21 -10.08
N SER A 101 -2.72 -16.59 -9.20
CA SER A 101 -2.51 -17.67 -8.24
C SER A 101 -2.65 -19.05 -8.87
N THR A 102 -3.76 -19.26 -9.59
CA THR A 102 -4.12 -20.52 -10.24
C THR A 102 -4.92 -20.22 -11.52
N PRO A 103 -5.17 -21.19 -12.41
CA PRO A 103 -6.00 -20.95 -13.58
C PRO A 103 -7.36 -20.35 -13.18
N GLY A 104 -7.61 -19.10 -13.55
CA GLY A 104 -8.87 -18.39 -13.27
C GLY A 104 -8.95 -17.69 -11.91
N LYS A 105 -7.90 -17.70 -11.09
CA LYS A 105 -7.86 -16.96 -9.80
C LYS A 105 -6.64 -16.06 -9.70
N SER A 106 -6.88 -14.85 -9.21
CA SER A 106 -5.83 -13.89 -8.86
C SER A 106 -5.68 -13.77 -7.35
N ALA A 107 -4.48 -13.43 -6.91
CA ALA A 107 -4.17 -13.08 -5.53
C ALA A 107 -3.68 -11.64 -5.49
N ILE A 108 -4.04 -10.94 -4.41
CA ILE A 108 -3.50 -9.63 -4.06
C ILE A 108 -2.49 -9.85 -2.95
N ILE A 109 -1.27 -9.35 -3.14
CA ILE A 109 -0.13 -9.53 -2.24
C ILE A 109 0.28 -8.16 -1.71
N HIS A 110 0.37 -8.02 -0.39
CA HIS A 110 0.93 -6.83 0.24
C HIS A 110 2.46 -6.93 0.23
N GLU A 111 3.14 -5.95 -0.37
CA GLU A 111 4.60 -6.00 -0.59
C GLU A 111 5.39 -6.00 0.71
N GLN A 112 4.93 -5.27 1.73
CA GLN A 112 5.67 -5.10 2.98
C GLN A 112 5.57 -6.32 3.90
N THR A 113 4.40 -6.94 3.98
CA THR A 113 4.15 -8.07 4.91
C THR A 113 4.18 -9.42 4.22
N GLY A 114 4.13 -9.46 2.89
CA GLY A 114 3.98 -10.69 2.10
C GLY A 114 2.59 -11.33 2.24
N ALA A 115 1.65 -10.68 2.93
CA ALA A 115 0.31 -11.21 3.12
C ALA A 115 -0.40 -11.37 1.77
N ARG A 116 -0.97 -12.55 1.54
CA ARG A 116 -1.53 -12.96 0.25
C ARG A 116 -3.00 -13.32 0.40
N PHE A 117 -3.84 -12.66 -0.40
CA PHE A 117 -5.29 -12.81 -0.34
C PHE A 117 -5.85 -13.19 -1.70
N LEU A 118 -6.58 -14.30 -1.79
CA LEU A 118 -7.28 -14.65 -3.03
C LEU A 118 -8.42 -13.67 -3.26
N THR A 119 -8.60 -13.23 -4.51
CA THR A 119 -9.70 -12.30 -4.85
C THR A 119 -11.10 -12.86 -4.53
N THR A 120 -11.24 -14.18 -4.42
CA THR A 120 -12.48 -14.87 -4.02
C THR A 120 -12.76 -14.80 -2.52
N GLU A 121 -11.77 -14.46 -1.70
CA GLU A 121 -11.91 -14.36 -0.24
C GLU A 121 -12.15 -12.91 0.23
N LEU A 122 -12.08 -11.96 -0.70
CA LEU A 122 -12.22 -10.53 -0.46
C LEU A 122 -13.68 -10.11 -0.57
N HIS A 123 -14.13 -9.40 0.46
CA HIS A 123 -15.51 -8.98 0.61
C HIS A 123 -15.56 -7.49 1.01
N PRO A 124 -15.09 -6.56 0.16
CA PRO A 124 -15.16 -5.13 0.47
C PRO A 124 -16.61 -4.72 0.73
N GLY A 125 -16.90 -3.98 1.79
CA GLY A 125 -18.30 -3.66 2.17
C GLY A 125 -19.23 -4.88 2.33
N GLY A 126 -18.71 -6.07 2.60
CA GLY A 126 -19.48 -7.29 2.83
C GLY A 126 -20.04 -7.99 1.58
N LYS A 127 -19.66 -7.58 0.37
CA LYS A 127 -20.13 -8.20 -0.89
C LYS A 127 -18.97 -8.82 -1.67
N GLU A 128 -19.27 -9.80 -2.52
CA GLU A 128 -18.24 -10.42 -3.37
C GLU A 128 -17.48 -9.37 -4.21
N PHE A 129 -16.16 -9.43 -4.15
CA PHE A 129 -15.29 -8.47 -4.83
C PHE A 129 -15.50 -8.43 -6.35
N ALA A 130 -15.66 -9.59 -7.01
CA ALA A 130 -15.85 -9.67 -8.46
C ALA A 130 -17.09 -8.90 -8.95
N LEU A 131 -18.21 -9.06 -8.24
CA LEU A 131 -19.46 -8.35 -8.55
C LEU A 131 -19.31 -6.84 -8.41
N GLN A 132 -18.62 -6.39 -7.36
CA GLN A 132 -18.41 -4.98 -7.12
C GLN A 132 -17.46 -4.33 -8.12
N LEU A 133 -16.42 -5.04 -8.54
CA LEU A 133 -15.51 -4.57 -9.57
C LEU A 133 -16.25 -4.34 -10.89
N ASN A 134 -17.06 -5.32 -11.31
CA ASN A 134 -17.87 -5.19 -12.53
C ASN A 134 -18.83 -4.00 -12.43
N ALA A 135 -19.54 -3.86 -11.29
CA ALA A 135 -20.44 -2.72 -11.07
C ALA A 135 -19.71 -1.37 -11.06
N ALA A 136 -18.48 -1.29 -10.53
CA ALA A 136 -17.68 -0.07 -10.54
C ALA A 136 -17.22 0.31 -11.97
N ILE A 137 -16.86 -0.68 -12.78
CA ILE A 137 -16.50 -0.49 -14.19
C ILE A 137 -17.70 -0.03 -15.01
N GLU A 138 -18.85 -0.66 -14.83
CA GLU A 138 -20.10 -0.28 -15.49
C GLU A 138 -20.52 1.14 -15.12
N ARG A 139 -20.46 1.50 -13.83
CA ARG A 139 -20.75 2.86 -13.37
C ARG A 139 -19.83 3.88 -14.03
N THR A 140 -18.53 3.60 -14.08
CA THR A 140 -17.53 4.51 -14.66
C THR A 140 -17.73 4.68 -16.16
N THR A 141 -18.05 3.60 -16.89
CA THR A 141 -18.32 3.64 -18.34
C THR A 141 -19.64 4.35 -18.66
N GLN A 142 -20.69 4.17 -17.86
CA GLN A 142 -21.95 4.92 -18.01
C GLN A 142 -21.76 6.43 -17.75
N GLN A 143 -21.00 6.80 -16.72
CA GLN A 143 -20.67 8.20 -16.44
C GLN A 143 -19.88 8.87 -17.58
N ALA A 144 -18.96 8.13 -18.22
CA ALA A 144 -18.22 8.65 -19.37
C ALA A 144 -19.14 8.89 -20.59
N LYS A 145 -20.08 7.97 -20.85
CA LYS A 145 -21.05 8.09 -21.96
C LYS A 145 -22.01 9.27 -21.77
N SER A 146 -22.56 9.44 -20.57
CA SER A 146 -23.49 10.54 -20.28
C SER A 146 -22.83 11.92 -20.35
N GLN A 147 -21.56 12.04 -19.94
CA GLN A 147 -20.78 13.27 -20.11
C GLN A 147 -20.50 13.60 -21.58
N SER A 148 -20.27 12.59 -22.43
CA SER A 148 -20.06 12.78 -23.86
C SER A 148 -21.33 13.21 -24.59
N GLN A 149 -22.51 12.71 -24.21
CA GLN A 149 -23.78 13.10 -24.83
C GLN A 149 -24.22 14.52 -24.46
N SER A 150 -23.97 14.95 -23.22
CA SER A 150 -24.35 16.30 -22.75
C SER A 150 -23.55 17.43 -23.43
N ARG A 151 -22.38 17.13 -24.02
CA ARG A 151 -21.56 18.09 -24.78
C ARG A 151 -21.85 18.13 -26.28
N GLY A 152 -22.62 17.17 -26.81
CA GLY A 152 -22.93 17.05 -28.25
C GLY A 152 -24.32 17.56 -28.67
N GLY A 153 -25.19 17.93 -27.73
CA GLY A 153 -26.59 18.31 -28.01
C GLY A 153 -26.86 19.82 -28.18
N GLY A 154 -25.81 20.66 -28.21
CA GLY A 154 -25.93 22.11 -28.21
C GLY A 154 -25.65 22.78 -29.56
N ILE A 155 -26.21 22.29 -30.67
CA ILE A 155 -26.23 23.03 -31.94
C ILE A 155 -27.62 22.89 -32.57
N GLY A 156 -28.35 24.00 -32.63
CA GLY A 156 -29.42 24.21 -33.60
C GLY A 156 -30.78 24.54 -33.00
N MET A 157 -31.10 25.84 -32.93
CA MET A 157 -32.37 26.43 -33.42
C MET A 157 -32.38 27.92 -33.03
N GLY A 158 -31.61 28.72 -33.77
CA GLY A 158 -31.70 30.17 -33.75
C GLY A 158 -32.19 30.67 -35.11
N GLY A 159 -33.43 31.16 -35.13
CA GLY A 159 -33.85 32.27 -36.00
C GLY A 159 -34.19 31.94 -37.46
N ARG A 160 -35.48 31.70 -37.71
CA ARG A 160 -36.17 32.33 -38.84
C ARG A 160 -37.34 33.13 -38.30
#